data_AF-A0A2K6EFJ1-F1
#
_entry.id   AF-A0A2K6EFJ1-F1
#
_cell.length_a   1.000
_cell.length_b   1.000
_cell.length_c   1.000
_cell.angle_alpha   90.00
_cell.angle_beta   90.00
_cell.angle_gamma   90.00
#
_symmetry.space_group_name_H-M   'P 1'
#
loop_
_entity.id
_entity.type
_entity.pdbx_description
1 polymer ?
#
loop_
_entity_poly.entity_id
_entity_poly.type
_entity_poly.pdbx_seq_one_letter_code
_entity_poly.pdbx_strand_id
1 'polypeptide(L)'
;MAAPPGAGPAALRFAAAASWEVVRGRCVEHFPRVLEFLQSLRAAAPGLVRYRHHERLCMGLKAKVVVEMILQGQPWAQVLNALNHHFPESGHVVRDPKATKQDLRKILEAQETFCQQVKELSEAPVDLASKLQSVLLPIQ
;
A
#
# COMPACT_ATOMS: atom_id res chain seq x y z
N MET A 1 19.20 20.32 23.27
CA MET A 1 19.37 19.85 21.88
C MET A 1 18.22 20.45 21.08
N ALA A 2 18.48 21.37 20.15
CA ALA A 2 17.44 21.99 19.33
C ALA A 2 16.96 20.99 18.26
N ALA A 3 15.65 20.91 18.02
CA ALA A 3 15.09 20.08 16.96
C ALA A 3 15.63 20.57 15.59
N PRO A 4 15.94 19.66 14.65
CA PRO A 4 16.44 20.05 13.34
C PRO A 4 15.43 20.97 12.61
N PRO A 5 15.90 21.88 11.73
CA PRO A 5 15.02 22.77 10.99
C PRO A 5 13.99 21.94 10.20
N GLY A 6 12.70 22.22 10.44
CA GLY A 6 11.59 21.44 9.85
C GLY A 6 11.12 20.24 10.68
N ALA A 7 11.69 19.96 11.86
CA ALA A 7 11.12 18.97 12.77
C ALA A 7 10.09 19.61 13.70
N GLY A 8 8.82 19.28 13.50
CA GLY A 8 7.75 19.73 14.40
C GLY A 8 6.35 19.56 13.82
N PRO A 9 5.32 20.00 14.56
CA PRO A 9 3.92 19.85 14.16
C PRO A 9 3.58 20.46 12.80
N ALA A 10 4.30 21.50 12.37
CA ALA A 10 4.09 22.13 11.06
C ALA A 10 4.47 21.18 9.91
N ALA A 11 5.64 20.54 9.97
CA ALA A 11 6.07 19.60 8.93
C ALA A 11 5.17 18.37 8.85
N LEU A 12 4.68 17.88 10.00
CA LEU A 12 3.70 16.80 10.01
C LEU A 12 2.41 17.21 9.27
N ARG A 13 1.92 18.43 9.51
CA ARG A 13 0.73 18.95 8.83
C ARG A 13 0.97 19.15 7.33
N PHE A 14 2.14 19.63 6.92
CA PHE A 14 2.49 19.75 5.50
C PHE A 14 2.50 18.39 4.81
N ALA A 15 3.19 17.39 5.37
CA ALA A 15 3.21 16.04 4.81
C ALA A 15 1.82 15.40 4.79
N ALA A 16 1.01 15.61 5.83
CA ALA A 16 -0.38 15.14 5.88
C ALA A 16 -1.27 15.80 4.82
N ALA A 17 -1.18 17.11 4.65
CA ALA A 17 -1.94 17.86 3.63
C ALA A 17 -1.54 17.42 2.22
N ALA A 18 -0.24 17.29 1.94
CA ALA A 18 0.24 16.79 0.66
C ALA A 18 -0.24 15.35 0.39
N SER A 19 -0.14 14.48 1.39
CA SER A 19 -0.63 13.08 1.29
C SER A 19 -2.14 13.02 1.03
N TRP A 20 -2.91 13.90 1.67
CA TRP A 20 -4.34 14.00 1.45
C TRP A 20 -4.68 14.41 0.02
N GLU A 21 -4.02 15.43 -0.52
CA GLU A 21 -4.20 15.85 -1.92
C GLU A 21 -3.82 14.74 -2.91
N VAL A 22 -2.70 14.06 -2.69
CA VAL A 22 -2.27 12.92 -3.53
C VAL A 22 -3.34 11.83 -3.59
N VAL A 23 -3.90 11.44 -2.44
CA VAL A 23 -4.92 10.38 -2.38
C VAL A 23 -6.24 10.85 -3.00
N ARG A 24 -6.67 12.09 -2.74
CA ARG A 24 -7.89 12.65 -3.35
C ARG A 24 -7.78 12.80 -4.86
N GLY A 25 -6.63 13.28 -5.34
CA GLY A 25 -6.33 13.47 -6.75
C GLY A 25 -6.01 12.16 -7.49
N ARG A 26 -5.93 11.03 -6.76
CA ARG A 26 -5.56 9.71 -7.31
C ARG A 26 -4.20 9.73 -8.03
N CYS A 27 -3.26 10.54 -7.56
CA CYS A 27 -1.90 10.65 -8.10
C CYS A 27 -1.06 9.45 -7.65
N VAL A 28 -1.27 8.28 -8.27
CA VAL A 28 -0.69 6.99 -7.86
C VAL A 28 0.84 7.01 -7.88
N GLU A 29 1.45 7.79 -8.77
CA GLU A 29 2.90 8.02 -8.87
C GLU A 29 3.50 8.57 -7.57
N HIS A 30 2.69 9.20 -6.71
CA HIS A 30 3.12 9.75 -5.42
C HIS A 30 2.73 8.88 -4.22
N PHE A 31 2.03 7.76 -4.42
CA PHE A 31 1.65 6.86 -3.33
C PHE A 31 2.86 6.29 -2.55
N PRO A 32 4.04 6.01 -3.16
CA PRO A 32 5.23 5.64 -2.40
C PRO A 32 5.62 6.67 -1.32
N ARG A 33 5.48 7.97 -1.59
CA ARG A 33 5.75 9.03 -0.59
C ARG A 33 4.73 9.04 0.54
N VAL A 34 3.46 8.76 0.24
CA VAL A 34 2.42 8.60 1.26
C VAL A 34 2.73 7.41 2.16
N LEU A 35 3.19 6.30 1.59
CA LEU A 35 3.60 5.11 2.35
C LEU A 35 4.78 5.40 3.28
N GLU A 36 5.82 6.10 2.82
CA GLU A 36 6.95 6.54 3.66
C GLU A 36 6.50 7.40 4.84
N PHE A 37 5.57 8.34 4.59
CA PHE A 37 4.99 9.18 5.63
C PHE A 37 4.21 8.37 6.67
N LEU A 38 3.36 7.45 6.23
CA LEU A 38 2.59 6.57 7.11
C LEU A 38 3.49 5.63 7.93
N GLN A 39 4.58 5.11 7.33
CA GLN A 39 5.56 4.28 8.03
C GLN A 39 6.31 5.09 9.10
N SER A 40 6.70 6.32 8.78
CA SER A 40 7.34 7.23 9.74
C SER A 40 6.41 7.54 10.92
N LEU A 41 5.12 7.80 10.64
CA LEU A 41 4.09 7.96 11.66
C LEU A 41 3.90 6.71 12.51
N ARG A 42 3.93 5.53 11.88
CA ARG A 42 3.76 4.25 12.58
C ARG A 42 4.91 3.96 13.54
N ALA A 43 6.13 4.28 13.13
CA ALA A 43 7.32 4.13 13.97
C ALA A 43 7.32 5.12 15.14
N ALA A 44 6.95 6.40 14.90
CA ALA A 44 6.95 7.43 15.93
C ALA A 44 5.75 7.36 16.88
N ALA A 45 4.57 6.95 16.40
CA ALA A 45 3.32 6.94 17.13
C ALA A 45 2.45 5.72 16.77
N PRO A 46 2.85 4.49 17.16
CA PRO A 46 2.09 3.27 16.87
C PRO A 46 0.68 3.27 17.49
N GLY A 47 0.42 4.12 18.48
CA GLY A 47 -0.90 4.30 19.08
C GLY A 47 -1.84 5.22 18.30
N LEU A 48 -1.38 5.93 17.25
CA LEU A 48 -2.16 6.94 16.54
C LEU A 48 -3.43 6.34 15.90
N VAL A 49 -3.30 5.15 15.32
CA VAL A 49 -4.41 4.36 14.79
C VAL A 49 -4.22 2.88 15.14
N ARG A 50 -5.31 2.11 15.14
CA ARG A 50 -5.22 0.65 15.29
C ARG A 50 -4.40 0.06 14.15
N TYR A 51 -3.64 -1.00 14.46
CA TYR A 51 -2.84 -1.77 13.49
C TYR A 51 -3.63 -2.07 12.20
N ARG A 52 -4.85 -2.61 12.34
CA ARG A 52 -5.71 -2.94 11.20
C ARG A 52 -5.98 -1.75 10.27
N HIS A 53 -6.18 -0.54 10.80
CA HIS A 53 -6.44 0.63 9.96
C HIS A 53 -5.19 1.06 9.18
N HIS A 54 -4.04 1.05 9.84
CA HIS A 54 -2.76 1.35 9.20
C HIS A 54 -2.47 0.36 8.08
N GLU A 55 -2.54 -0.95 8.36
CA GLU A 55 -2.22 -1.99 7.39
C GLU A 55 -3.19 -2.00 6.21
N ARG A 56 -4.50 -1.83 6.44
CA ARG A 56 -5.48 -1.75 5.35
C ARG A 56 -5.20 -0.58 4.41
N LEU A 57 -4.84 0.58 4.95
CA LEU A 57 -4.51 1.75 4.15
C LEU A 57 -3.22 1.51 3.37
N CYS A 58 -2.15 1.07 4.02
CA CYS A 58 -0.87 0.79 3.39
C CYS A 58 -0.99 -0.30 2.30
N MET A 59 -1.70 -1.38 2.58
CA MET A 59 -1.96 -2.46 1.61
C MET A 59 -2.74 -1.95 0.40
N GLY A 60 -3.78 -1.14 0.60
CA GLY A 60 -4.57 -0.56 -0.48
C GLY A 60 -3.73 0.35 -1.38
N LEU A 61 -2.88 1.21 -0.81
CA LEU A 61 -1.98 2.07 -1.57
C LEU A 61 -0.94 1.25 -2.36
N LYS A 62 -0.30 0.27 -1.73
CA LYS A 62 0.64 -0.65 -2.39
C LYS A 62 0.00 -1.42 -3.55
N ALA A 63 -1.18 -1.99 -3.31
CA ALA A 63 -1.92 -2.73 -4.33
C ALA A 63 -2.30 -1.82 -5.50
N LYS A 64 -2.73 -0.59 -5.23
CA LYS A 64 -3.08 0.37 -6.29
C LYS A 64 -1.87 0.75 -7.16
N VAL A 65 -0.66 0.88 -6.59
CA VAL A 65 0.56 1.08 -7.38
C VAL A 65 0.77 -0.07 -8.37
N VAL A 66 0.69 -1.31 -7.90
CA VAL A 66 0.85 -2.51 -8.75
C VAL A 66 -0.23 -2.58 -9.82
N VAL A 67 -1.50 -2.35 -9.45
CA VAL A 67 -2.63 -2.35 -10.39
C VAL A 67 -2.48 -1.25 -11.44
N GLU A 68 -2.03 -0.06 -11.05
CA GLU A 68 -1.80 1.04 -12.00
C GLU A 68 -0.73 0.68 -13.03
N MET A 69 0.36 0.01 -12.62
CA MET A 69 1.38 -0.48 -13.54
C MET A 69 0.81 -1.49 -14.55
N ILE A 70 -0.07 -2.40 -14.09
CA ILE A 70 -0.77 -3.36 -14.97
C ILE A 70 -1.65 -2.61 -15.99
N LEU A 71 -2.45 -1.64 -15.53
CA LEU A 71 -3.36 -0.88 -16.38
C LEU A 71 -2.62 -0.02 -17.42
N GLN A 72 -1.44 0.48 -17.06
CA GLN A 72 -0.56 1.22 -17.97
C GLN A 72 0.21 0.32 -18.95
N GLY A 73 0.00 -1.00 -18.89
CA GLY A 73 0.66 -1.96 -19.78
C GLY A 73 2.16 -2.10 -19.53
N GLN A 74 2.63 -1.85 -18.30
CA GLN A 74 4.03 -2.06 -17.96
C GLN A 74 4.42 -3.53 -18.14
N PRO A 75 5.67 -3.83 -18.56
CA PRO A 75 6.13 -5.19 -18.70
C PRO A 75 5.96 -6.00 -17.41
N TRP A 76 5.49 -7.24 -17.51
CA TRP A 76 5.22 -8.10 -16.33
C TRP A 76 6.44 -8.27 -15.41
N ALA A 77 7.66 -8.27 -15.94
CA ALA A 77 8.87 -8.30 -15.12
C ALA A 77 8.96 -7.10 -14.16
N GLN A 78 8.56 -5.89 -14.60
CA GLN A 78 8.54 -4.70 -13.74
C GLN A 78 7.40 -4.75 -12.73
N VAL A 79 6.22 -5.20 -13.16
CA VAL A 79 5.05 -5.38 -12.27
C VAL A 79 5.37 -6.37 -11.15
N LEU A 80 5.94 -7.53 -11.47
CA LEU A 80 6.30 -8.56 -10.50
C LEU A 80 7.43 -8.09 -9.57
N ASN A 81 8.38 -7.30 -10.07
CA ASN A 81 9.40 -6.69 -9.21
C ASN A 81 8.78 -5.71 -8.20
N ALA A 82 7.86 -4.85 -8.64
CA ALA A 82 7.14 -3.94 -7.75
C ALA A 82 6.25 -4.69 -6.74
N LEU A 83 5.59 -5.77 -7.18
CA LEU A 83 4.81 -6.65 -6.31
C LEU A 83 5.68 -7.22 -5.18
N ASN A 84 6.82 -7.82 -5.52
CA ASN A 84 7.74 -8.41 -4.53
C ASN A 84 8.35 -7.35 -3.59
N HIS A 85 8.60 -6.14 -4.10
CA HIS A 85 9.08 -5.03 -3.27
C HIS A 85 8.02 -4.57 -2.24
N HIS A 86 6.77 -4.46 -2.65
CA HIS A 86 5.70 -3.99 -1.76
C HIS A 86 5.15 -5.08 -0.83
N PHE A 87 5.22 -6.34 -1.25
CA PHE A 87 4.67 -7.52 -0.58
C PHE A 87 5.73 -8.64 -0.46
N PRO A 88 6.80 -8.44 0.32
CA PRO A 88 7.85 -9.44 0.48
C PRO A 88 7.33 -10.72 1.17
N GLU A 89 7.85 -11.88 0.75
CA GLU A 89 7.48 -13.21 1.28
C GLU A 89 7.88 -13.40 2.75
N SER A 90 9.00 -12.81 3.16
CA SER A 90 9.40 -12.69 4.56
C SER A 90 8.66 -11.52 5.20
N GLY A 91 7.34 -11.68 5.39
CA GLY A 91 6.50 -10.68 6.02
C GLY A 91 7.17 -10.15 7.30
N HIS A 92 7.42 -8.85 7.34
CA HIS A 92 7.83 -8.18 8.58
C HIS A 92 6.76 -8.48 9.61
N VAL A 93 7.04 -9.42 10.54
CA VAL A 93 6.18 -9.71 11.69
C VAL A 93 6.31 -8.53 12.63
N VAL A 94 5.71 -7.40 12.26
CA VAL A 94 5.57 -6.25 13.14
C VAL A 94 4.55 -6.68 14.19
N ARG A 95 5.05 -7.15 15.32
CA ARG A 95 4.27 -7.35 16.54
C ARG A 95 3.87 -5.98 17.06
N ASP A 96 2.83 -5.39 16.47
CA ASP A 96 2.11 -4.34 17.17
C ASP A 96 1.44 -4.98 18.41
N PRO A 97 1.66 -4.45 19.63
CA PRO A 97 1.10 -5.02 20.85
C PRO A 97 -0.43 -5.10 20.86
N LYS A 98 -1.11 -4.32 20.00
CA LYS A 98 -2.56 -4.25 19.84
C LYS A 98 -3.05 -4.98 18.59
N ALA A 99 -2.18 -5.66 17.83
CA ALA A 99 -2.60 -6.50 16.71
C ALA A 99 -3.28 -7.77 17.23
N THR A 100 -4.55 -7.96 16.90
CA THR A 100 -5.23 -9.22 17.21
C THR A 100 -4.76 -10.32 16.25
N LYS A 101 -4.74 -11.57 16.71
CA LYS A 101 -4.43 -12.73 15.84
C LYS A 101 -5.34 -12.80 14.61
N GLN A 102 -6.60 -12.37 14.76
CA GLN A 102 -7.55 -12.35 13.65
C GLN A 102 -7.20 -11.29 12.61
N ASP A 103 -6.82 -10.08 13.04
CA ASP A 103 -6.41 -9.02 12.12
C ASP A 103 -5.17 -9.41 11.33
N LEU A 104 -4.17 -10.00 12.01
CA LEU A 104 -2.97 -10.52 11.36
C LEU A 104 -3.30 -11.55 10.29
N ARG A 105 -4.16 -12.54 10.61
CA ARG A 105 -4.60 -13.55 9.62
C ARG A 105 -5.26 -12.91 8.41
N LYS A 106 -6.22 -12.00 8.61
CA LYS A 106 -6.94 -11.36 7.50
C LYS A 106 -6.02 -10.50 6.62
N ILE A 107 -5.03 -9.85 7.22
CA ILE A 107 -4.05 -9.04 6.49
C ILE A 107 -3.16 -9.94 5.64
N LEU A 108 -2.65 -11.04 6.21
CA LEU A 108 -1.82 -12.00 5.48
C LEU A 108 -2.60 -12.68 4.35
N GLU A 109 -3.82 -13.13 4.62
CA GLU A 109 -4.70 -13.76 3.63
C GLU A 109 -4.99 -12.82 2.46
N ALA A 110 -5.30 -11.55 2.74
CA ALA A 110 -5.52 -10.55 1.70
C ALA A 110 -4.26 -10.26 0.87
N GLN A 111 -3.10 -10.19 1.50
CA GLN A 111 -1.81 -10.03 0.81
C GLN A 111 -1.51 -11.23 -0.11
N GLU A 112 -1.62 -12.45 0.42
CA GLU A 112 -1.35 -13.68 -0.32
C GLU A 112 -2.29 -13.83 -1.52
N THR A 113 -3.59 -13.59 -1.30
CA THR A 113 -4.61 -13.61 -2.36
C THR A 113 -4.28 -12.60 -3.46
N PHE A 114 -3.92 -11.36 -3.09
CA PHE A 114 -3.55 -10.33 -4.07
C PHE A 114 -2.28 -10.70 -4.85
N CYS A 115 -1.24 -11.15 -4.17
CA CYS A 115 0.00 -11.59 -4.81
C CYS A 115 -0.24 -12.74 -5.80
N GLN A 116 -1.03 -13.72 -5.39
CA GLN A 116 -1.38 -14.87 -6.23
C GLN A 116 -2.17 -14.43 -7.47
N GLN A 117 -3.17 -13.55 -7.31
CA GLN A 117 -3.93 -13.00 -8.43
C GLN A 117 -3.04 -12.29 -9.45
N VAL A 118 -2.09 -11.46 -8.99
CA VAL A 118 -1.18 -10.74 -9.90
C VAL A 118 -0.23 -11.71 -10.62
N LYS A 119 0.27 -12.76 -9.93
CA LYS A 119 1.09 -13.81 -10.56
C LYS A 119 0.32 -14.56 -11.64
N GLU A 120 -0.92 -14.98 -11.36
CA GLU A 120 -1.79 -15.66 -12.34
C GLU A 120 -2.08 -14.79 -13.56
N LEU A 121 -2.32 -13.48 -13.36
CA LEU A 121 -2.51 -12.54 -14.46
C LEU A 121 -1.27 -12.41 -15.34
N SER A 122 -0.08 -12.55 -14.77
CA SER A 122 1.19 -12.49 -15.51
C SER A 122 1.46 -13.69 -16.40
N GLU A 123 0.92 -14.87 -16.04
CA GLU A 123 1.07 -16.11 -16.79
C GLU A 123 0.00 -16.27 -17.89
N ALA A 124 -1.20 -15.70 -17.68
CA ALA A 124 -2.34 -15.82 -18.60
C ALA A 124 -2.97 -14.45 -18.95
N PRO A 125 -2.28 -13.57 -19.71
CA PRO A 125 -2.72 -12.20 -19.99
C PRO A 125 -3.92 -12.09 -20.94
N VAL A 126 -4.35 -13.18 -21.59
CA VAL A 126 -5.45 -13.17 -22.58
C VAL A 126 -6.81 -12.89 -21.95
N ASP A 127 -6.98 -13.15 -20.64
CA ASP A 127 -8.22 -12.88 -19.88
C ASP A 127 -8.13 -11.60 -19.02
N LEU A 128 -7.11 -10.76 -19.26
CA LEU A 128 -6.80 -9.59 -18.46
C LEU A 128 -7.91 -8.51 -18.55
N ALA A 129 -8.50 -8.31 -19.73
CA ALA A 129 -9.55 -7.30 -19.92
C ALA A 129 -10.83 -7.64 -19.14
N SER A 130 -11.26 -8.91 -19.18
CA SER A 130 -12.43 -9.42 -18.46
C SER A 130 -12.24 -9.39 -16.94
N LYS A 131 -11.04 -9.80 -16.48
CA LYS A 131 -10.70 -9.82 -15.04
C LYS A 131 -10.51 -8.43 -14.44
N LEU A 132 -9.94 -7.48 -15.19
CA LEU A 132 -9.77 -6.10 -14.69
C LEU A 132 -11.11 -5.35 -14.65
N GLN A 133 -12.01 -5.57 -15.60
CA GLN A 133 -13.35 -4.97 -15.60
C GLN A 133 -14.18 -5.37 -14.37
N SER A 134 -14.14 -6.65 -13.96
CA SER A 134 -14.89 -7.12 -12.79
C SER A 134 -14.35 -6.58 -11.45
N VAL A 135 -13.06 -6.30 -11.36
CA VAL A 135 -12.41 -5.75 -10.16
C VAL A 135 -12.59 -4.22 -10.04
N LEU A 136 -12.75 -3.51 -11.16
CA LEU A 136 -12.87 -2.04 -11.21
C LEU A 136 -14.32 -1.53 -11.12
N LEU A 137 -15.32 -2.35 -11.46
CA LEU A 137 -16.74 -1.98 -11.40
C LEU A 137 -17.28 -1.53 -10.02
N PRO A 138 -16.76 -1.97 -8.85
CA PRO A 138 -17.28 -1.50 -7.56
C PRO A 138 -16.71 -0.14 -7.08
N ILE A 139 -15.84 0.54 -7.86
CA ILE A 139 -15.11 1.74 -7.41
C ILE A 139 -15.43 3.01 -8.24
N GLN A 140 -16.46 2.98 -9.10
CA GLN A 140 -16.95 4.19 -9.78
C GLN A 140 -17.97 4.95 -8.93
#